data_AF-A0A222VRR5-F1
#
_entry.id   AF-A0A222VRR5-F1
#
_cell.length_a   1.000
_cell.length_b   1.000
_cell.length_c   1.000
_cell.angle_alpha   90.00
_cell.angle_beta   90.00
_cell.angle_gamma   90.00
#
_symmetry.space_group_name_H-M   'P 1'
#
loop_
_entity.id
_entity.type
_entity.pdbx_description
1 polymer ?
#
loop_
_entity_poly.entity_id
_entity_poly.type
_entity_poly.pdbx_seq_one_letter_code
_entity_poly.pdbx_strand_id
1 'polypeptide(L)'
;MDAAESAFRLLCTGPAPLALDCAAIGHGLPRRRVTLIELRNLLLAKRTAKAARDAVWRQLVIAAQAHGAAWVLGAVGVGLPGLRRAAGKLMKDYTGDPDDIDSEVLAGFTARLKTIDPDAGSLAIRLMREAQIAGAKVRTAELDYATRTRPQWESFEPRQADRGHEDLVLAEAVRDGILTGEEASLILSTRLDDMRLHEVADQLGESYFRVFRARQRAESALISWLNARHTRKKAEICEQSQTPSAKNRPENPL
;
A
#
# COMPACT_ATOMS: atom_id res chain seq x y z
N MET A 1 15.20 8.75 1.89
CA MET A 1 14.52 9.49 3.02
C MET A 1 15.47 10.11 4.05
N ASP A 2 16.67 9.58 4.25
CA ASP A 2 17.52 9.96 5.40
C ASP A 2 18.15 11.36 5.30
N ALA A 3 18.37 11.84 4.08
CA ALA A 3 18.75 13.24 3.85
C ALA A 3 17.68 14.22 4.40
N ALA A 4 16.39 13.91 4.20
CA ALA A 4 15.30 14.73 4.72
C ALA A 4 15.21 14.69 6.26
N GLU A 5 15.44 13.52 6.88
CA GLU A 5 15.52 13.42 8.36
C GLU A 5 16.69 14.24 8.91
N SER A 6 17.86 14.15 8.27
CA SER A 6 19.07 14.87 8.69
C SER A 6 18.87 16.38 8.61
N ALA A 7 18.33 16.86 7.47
CA ALA A 7 18.06 18.28 7.28
C ALA A 7 16.94 18.79 8.21
N PHE A 8 15.90 17.98 8.46
CA PHE A 8 14.88 18.29 9.47
C PHE A 8 15.47 18.43 10.87
N ARG A 9 16.39 17.55 11.26
CA ARG A 9 17.07 17.63 12.56
C ARG A 9 17.86 18.93 12.68
N LEU A 10 18.65 19.28 11.67
CA LEU A 10 19.41 20.54 11.64
C LEU A 10 18.50 21.77 11.81
N LEU A 11 17.34 21.80 11.14
CA LEU A 11 16.35 22.88 11.28
C LEU A 11 15.72 22.97 12.68
N CYS A 12 15.72 21.88 13.44
CA CYS A 12 15.07 21.82 14.76
C CYS A 12 16.06 21.87 15.93
N THR A 13 17.36 21.72 15.67
CA THR A 13 18.44 21.80 16.68
C THR A 13 19.32 23.04 16.51
N GLY A 14 19.10 23.84 15.46
CA GLY A 14 19.81 25.09 15.22
C GLY A 14 19.43 26.23 16.18
N PRO A 15 20.07 27.41 16.06
CA PRO A 15 19.90 28.54 16.99
C PRO A 15 18.49 29.16 16.97
N ALA A 16 17.73 28.96 15.90
CA ALA A 16 16.35 29.39 15.76
C ALA A 16 15.49 28.20 15.27
N PRO A 17 15.17 27.24 16.16
CA PRO A 17 14.51 26.02 15.76
C PRO A 17 13.09 26.30 15.24
N LEU A 18 12.70 25.65 14.15
CA LEU A 18 11.33 25.76 13.65
C LEU A 18 10.35 25.28 14.73
N ALA A 19 9.36 26.12 15.02
CA ALA A 19 8.39 25.89 16.06
C ALA A 19 7.02 26.48 15.69
N LEU A 20 5.96 25.80 16.13
CA LEU A 20 4.59 26.30 16.02
C LEU A 20 4.13 26.85 17.38
N ASP A 21 3.31 27.89 17.34
CA ASP A 21 2.62 28.39 18.52
C ASP A 21 1.40 27.54 18.82
N CYS A 22 1.59 26.49 19.61
CA CYS A 22 0.52 25.58 20.00
C CYS A 22 -0.50 26.24 20.95
N ALA A 23 -0.14 27.32 21.64
CA ALA A 23 -1.10 28.07 22.45
C ALA A 23 -2.15 28.74 21.56
N ALA A 24 -1.72 29.34 20.45
CA ALA A 24 -2.60 29.94 19.47
C ALA A 24 -3.46 28.91 18.71
N ILE A 25 -2.93 27.71 18.47
CA ILE A 25 -3.67 26.62 17.79
C ILE A 25 -4.79 26.05 18.69
N GLY A 26 -4.52 25.89 19.99
CA GLY A 26 -5.50 25.33 20.93
C GLY A 26 -5.70 23.81 20.77
N HIS A 27 -6.95 23.34 20.88
CA HIS A 27 -7.32 21.92 20.77
C HIS A 27 -6.63 20.95 21.75
N GLY A 28 -6.27 21.44 22.95
CA GLY A 28 -5.60 20.62 23.97
C GLY A 28 -4.10 20.42 23.74
N LEU A 29 -3.50 21.17 22.81
CA LEU A 29 -2.05 21.23 22.65
C LEU A 29 -1.38 22.01 23.80
N PRO A 30 -0.06 21.84 24.01
CA PRO A 30 0.67 22.62 25.00
C PRO A 30 0.48 24.13 24.80
N ARG A 31 0.26 24.86 25.89
CA ARG A 31 0.10 26.32 25.89
C ARG A 31 1.43 27.07 25.78
N ARG A 32 2.25 26.70 24.79
CA ARG A 32 3.54 27.33 24.48
C ARG A 32 3.94 27.09 23.03
N ARG A 33 5.04 27.71 22.60
CA ARG A 33 5.72 27.30 21.37
C ARG A 33 6.34 25.91 21.52
N VAL A 34 6.18 25.10 20.48
CA VAL A 34 6.62 23.70 20.42
C VAL A 34 7.44 23.51 19.15
N THR A 35 8.67 22.99 19.29
CA THR A 35 9.54 22.72 18.13
C THR A 35 8.95 21.63 17.25
N LEU A 36 9.27 21.61 15.96
CA LEU A 36 8.71 20.60 15.07
C LEU A 36 9.12 19.16 15.44
N ILE A 37 10.30 18.95 16.03
CA ILE A 37 10.70 17.64 16.58
C ILE A 37 9.77 17.21 17.71
N GLU A 38 9.50 18.10 18.67
CA GLU A 38 8.60 17.79 19.78
C GLU A 38 7.17 17.58 19.26
N LEU A 39 6.74 18.41 18.30
CA LEU A 39 5.44 18.33 17.68
C LEU A 39 5.23 16.99 16.97
N ARG A 40 6.23 16.49 16.24
CA ARG A 40 6.20 15.15 15.64
C ARG A 40 5.89 14.08 16.69
N ASN A 41 6.57 14.14 17.84
CA ASN A 41 6.35 13.18 18.93
C ASN A 41 4.95 13.31 19.54
N LEU A 42 4.46 14.55 19.70
CA LEU A 42 3.08 14.79 20.14
C LEU A 42 2.06 14.20 19.18
N LEU A 43 2.21 14.39 17.87
CA LEU A 43 1.25 13.88 16.88
C LEU A 43 1.23 12.34 16.78
N LEU A 44 2.33 11.67 17.12
CA LEU A 44 2.42 10.21 17.18
C LEU A 44 1.76 9.62 18.43
N ALA A 45 1.61 10.39 19.50
CA ALA A 45 1.03 9.91 20.73
C ALA A 45 -0.46 9.59 20.57
N LYS A 46 -0.89 8.39 20.99
CA LYS A 46 -2.30 7.95 20.90
C LYS A 46 -3.30 8.89 21.59
N ARG A 47 -2.84 9.60 22.63
CA ARG A 47 -3.63 10.58 23.40
C ARG A 47 -3.94 11.87 22.62
N THR A 48 -3.28 12.11 21.49
CA THR A 48 -3.47 13.36 20.74
C THR A 48 -4.75 13.29 19.92
N ALA A 49 -5.69 14.16 20.29
CA ALA A 49 -7.01 14.25 19.68
C ALA A 49 -6.92 14.47 18.16
N LYS A 50 -7.91 13.96 17.42
CA LYS A 50 -7.97 14.15 15.96
C LYS A 50 -8.00 15.63 15.58
N ALA A 51 -8.81 16.44 16.28
CA ALA A 51 -8.90 17.88 16.05
C ALA A 51 -7.54 18.59 16.24
N ALA A 52 -6.77 18.19 17.26
CA ALA A 52 -5.42 18.73 17.49
C ALA A 52 -4.47 18.37 16.33
N ARG A 53 -4.53 17.12 15.85
CA ARG A 53 -3.73 16.69 14.69
C ARG A 53 -4.10 17.48 13.43
N ASP A 54 -5.38 17.61 13.14
CA ASP A 54 -5.87 18.34 11.96
C ASP A 54 -5.48 19.83 12.03
N ALA A 55 -5.62 20.46 13.20
CA ALA A 55 -5.25 21.86 13.41
C ALA A 55 -3.74 22.10 13.25
N VAL A 56 -2.90 21.19 13.75
CA VAL A 56 -1.45 21.26 13.53
C VAL A 56 -1.09 21.11 12.06
N TRP A 57 -1.66 20.12 11.38
CA TRP A 57 -1.40 19.92 9.95
C TRP A 57 -1.86 21.11 9.11
N ARG A 58 -2.97 21.76 9.49
CA ARG A 58 -3.40 23.02 8.86
C ARG A 58 -2.34 24.09 8.97
N GLN A 59 -1.80 24.33 10.17
CA GLN A 59 -0.75 25.34 10.36
C GLN A 59 0.55 24.97 9.63
N LEU A 60 0.92 23.68 9.58
CA LEU A 60 2.07 23.23 8.80
C LEU A 60 1.89 23.47 7.30
N VAL A 61 0.69 23.22 6.76
CA VAL A 61 0.38 23.51 5.35
C VAL A 61 0.47 25.00 5.06
N ILE A 62 -0.18 25.84 5.89
CA ILE A 62 -0.14 27.31 5.74
C ILE A 62 1.31 27.79 5.78
N ALA A 63 2.09 27.36 6.76
CA ALA A 63 3.46 27.78 6.92
C ALA A 63 4.37 27.30 5.76
N ALA A 64 4.18 26.06 5.30
CA ALA A 64 4.93 25.54 4.14
C ALA A 64 4.63 26.30 2.84
N GLN A 65 3.40 26.76 2.66
CA GLN A 65 2.99 27.55 1.50
C GLN A 65 3.44 29.01 1.59
N ALA A 66 3.49 29.59 2.80
CA ALA A 66 3.78 31.01 3.00
C ALA A 66 5.27 31.35 3.26
N HIS A 67 6.04 30.41 3.83
CA HIS A 67 7.35 30.72 4.42
C HIS A 67 8.51 29.89 3.84
N GLY A 68 8.30 29.24 2.69
CA GLY A 68 9.37 28.68 1.86
C GLY A 68 9.95 27.34 2.32
N ALA A 69 11.14 27.01 1.80
CA ALA A 69 11.70 25.66 1.81
C ALA A 69 11.94 25.08 3.22
N ALA A 70 12.28 25.91 4.21
CA ALA A 70 12.50 25.47 5.58
C ALA A 70 11.21 24.87 6.18
N TRP A 71 10.05 25.48 5.92
CA TRP A 71 8.77 25.00 6.41
C TRP A 71 8.25 23.79 5.62
N VAL A 72 8.54 23.70 4.32
CA VAL A 72 8.31 22.48 3.53
C VAL A 72 9.08 21.31 4.14
N LEU A 73 10.38 21.50 4.40
CA LEU A 73 11.23 20.47 5.00
C LEU A 73 10.81 20.15 6.44
N GLY A 74 10.35 21.16 7.19
CA GLY A 74 9.74 20.98 8.51
C GLY A 74 8.51 20.07 8.47
N ALA A 75 7.58 20.32 7.55
CA ALA A 75 6.39 19.50 7.35
C ALA A 75 6.73 18.08 6.88
N VAL A 76 7.71 17.93 5.98
CA VAL A 76 8.26 16.62 5.60
C VAL A 76 8.77 15.89 6.84
N GLY A 77 9.61 16.54 7.65
CA GLY A 77 10.20 15.95 8.84
C GLY A 77 9.18 15.50 9.90
N VAL A 78 8.11 16.26 10.08
CA VAL A 78 6.96 15.87 10.91
C VAL A 78 6.21 14.67 10.31
N GLY A 79 6.08 14.61 8.98
CA GLY A 79 5.44 13.52 8.24
C GLY A 79 6.29 12.25 8.07
N LEU A 80 7.61 12.32 8.26
CA LEU A 80 8.55 11.23 7.96
C LEU A 80 8.18 9.85 8.53
N PRO A 81 7.68 9.71 9.77
CA PRO A 81 7.26 8.40 10.27
C PRO A 81 6.15 7.76 9.42
N GLY A 82 5.20 8.56 8.95
CA GLY A 82 4.13 8.12 8.05
C GLY A 82 4.63 7.83 6.64
N LEU A 83 5.55 8.67 6.14
CA LEU A 83 6.16 8.52 4.82
C LEU A 83 7.04 7.27 4.74
N ARG A 84 7.88 6.99 5.75
CA ARG A 84 8.66 5.74 5.85
C ARG A 84 7.74 4.52 5.89
N ARG A 85 6.62 4.59 6.61
CA ARG A 85 5.62 3.50 6.61
C ARG A 85 4.96 3.32 5.24
N ALA A 86 4.74 4.39 4.49
CA ALA A 86 4.21 4.31 3.13
C ALA A 86 5.24 3.67 2.18
N ALA A 87 6.47 4.17 2.17
CA ALA A 87 7.57 3.66 1.37
C ALA A 87 7.84 2.17 1.65
N GLY A 88 7.94 1.77 2.92
CA GLY A 88 8.17 0.36 3.30
C GLY A 88 7.07 -0.60 2.84
N LYS A 89 5.82 -0.13 2.67
CA LYS A 89 4.76 -0.96 2.05
C LYS A 89 4.95 -1.14 0.55
N LEU A 90 5.47 -0.12 -0.12
CA LEU A 90 5.70 -0.13 -1.57
C LEU A 90 6.95 -0.93 -1.93
N MET A 91 7.97 -0.90 -1.08
CA MET A 91 9.21 -1.66 -1.24
C MET A 91 9.03 -3.17 -1.07
N LYS A 92 7.90 -3.63 -0.52
CA LYS A 92 7.62 -5.06 -0.37
C LYS A 92 7.53 -5.70 -1.76
N ASP A 93 8.39 -6.68 -2.00
CA ASP A 93 8.49 -7.41 -3.27
C ASP A 93 8.88 -6.50 -4.47
N TYR A 94 9.51 -5.35 -4.20
CA TYR A 94 10.04 -4.44 -5.21
C TYR A 94 11.50 -4.78 -5.51
N THR A 95 11.85 -4.85 -6.80
CA THR A 95 13.18 -5.27 -7.27
C THR A 95 14.05 -4.13 -7.78
N GLY A 96 13.51 -2.90 -7.85
CA GLY A 96 14.25 -1.69 -8.24
C GLY A 96 14.99 -1.04 -7.07
N ASP A 97 15.53 0.16 -7.28
CA ASP A 97 16.24 0.92 -6.25
C ASP A 97 15.26 1.48 -5.20
N PRO A 98 15.38 1.11 -3.91
CA PRO A 98 14.55 1.67 -2.84
C PRO A 98 14.58 3.20 -2.78
N ASP A 99 15.68 3.83 -3.20
CA ASP A 99 15.81 5.29 -3.19
C ASP A 99 14.87 5.97 -4.20
N ASP A 100 14.47 5.29 -5.28
CA ASP A 100 13.47 5.80 -6.23
C ASP A 100 12.09 5.90 -5.59
N ILE A 101 11.67 4.87 -4.85
CA ILE A 101 10.41 4.89 -4.09
C ILE A 101 10.44 6.02 -3.06
N ASP A 102 11.54 6.12 -2.31
CA ASP A 102 11.70 7.15 -1.29
C ASP A 102 11.61 8.57 -1.88
N SER A 103 12.29 8.80 -3.00
CA SER A 103 12.30 10.09 -3.71
C SER A 103 10.92 10.46 -4.21
N GLU A 104 10.17 9.51 -4.74
CA GLU A 104 8.85 9.74 -5.34
C GLU A 104 7.74 9.86 -4.30
N VAL A 105 7.84 9.14 -3.19
CA VAL A 105 6.99 9.36 -2.01
C VAL A 105 7.19 10.79 -1.47
N LEU A 106 8.45 11.25 -1.38
CA LEU A 106 8.75 12.63 -0.95
C LEU A 106 8.28 13.67 -1.98
N ALA A 107 8.45 13.40 -3.28
CA ALA A 107 7.99 14.28 -4.35
C ALA A 107 6.46 14.42 -4.34
N GLY A 108 5.72 13.30 -4.25
CA GLY A 108 4.27 13.31 -4.15
C GLY A 108 3.75 14.07 -2.93
N PHE A 109 4.38 13.86 -1.76
CA PHE A 109 4.03 14.58 -0.54
C PHE A 109 4.24 16.10 -0.70
N THR A 110 5.42 16.52 -1.17
CA THR A 110 5.78 17.94 -1.28
C THR A 110 5.02 18.66 -2.39
N ALA A 111 4.74 17.98 -3.52
CA ALA A 111 3.89 18.51 -4.57
C ALA A 111 2.46 18.76 -4.06
N ARG A 112 1.90 17.81 -3.30
CA ARG A 112 0.58 18.00 -2.70
C ARG A 112 0.57 19.08 -1.63
N LEU A 113 1.59 19.13 -0.78
CA LEU A 113 1.73 20.13 0.29
C LEU A 113 1.64 21.57 -0.24
N LYS A 114 2.24 21.84 -1.40
CA LYS A 114 2.25 23.16 -2.03
C LYS A 114 0.89 23.63 -2.55
N THR A 115 -0.05 22.71 -2.79
CA THR A 115 -1.29 23.01 -3.53
C THR A 115 -2.56 22.66 -2.78
N ILE A 116 -2.48 21.86 -1.72
CA ILE A 116 -3.65 21.45 -0.95
C ILE A 116 -4.25 22.65 -0.21
N ASP A 117 -5.57 22.79 -0.31
CA ASP A 117 -6.34 23.75 0.48
C ASP A 117 -6.16 23.45 1.99
N PRO A 118 -5.65 24.40 2.80
CA PRO A 118 -5.50 24.25 4.25
C PRO A 118 -6.81 23.94 4.98
N ASP A 119 -7.97 24.24 4.39
CA ASP A 119 -9.30 24.03 4.97
C ASP A 119 -9.96 22.71 4.53
N ALA A 120 -9.31 21.91 3.67
CA ALA A 120 -9.88 20.68 3.10
C ALA A 120 -10.14 19.53 4.12
N GLY A 121 -9.70 19.70 5.37
CA GLY A 121 -9.79 18.72 6.46
C GLY A 121 -8.98 17.44 6.23
N SER A 122 -8.68 16.71 7.30
CA SER A 122 -7.92 15.44 7.25
C SER A 122 -6.61 15.52 6.44
N LEU A 123 -5.92 16.66 6.55
CA LEU A 123 -4.77 17.03 5.70
C LEU A 123 -3.67 15.97 5.73
N ALA A 124 -3.36 15.44 6.91
CA ALA A 124 -2.40 14.36 7.08
C ALA A 124 -2.71 13.17 6.18
N ILE A 125 -3.96 12.69 6.20
CA ILE A 125 -4.38 11.52 5.42
C ILE A 125 -4.27 11.81 3.92
N ARG A 126 -4.70 12.99 3.49
CA ARG A 126 -4.67 13.40 2.09
C ARG A 126 -3.24 13.52 1.57
N LEU A 127 -2.34 14.12 2.35
CA LEU A 127 -0.92 14.25 2.01
C LEU A 127 -0.25 12.88 1.90
N MET A 128 -0.48 12.00 2.89
CA MET A 128 0.07 10.65 2.88
C MET A 128 -0.49 9.80 1.73
N ARG A 129 -1.74 10.01 1.34
CA ARG A 129 -2.33 9.35 0.18
C ARG A 129 -1.66 9.76 -1.12
N GLU A 130 -1.41 11.05 -1.34
CA GLU A 130 -0.71 11.51 -2.55
C GLU A 130 0.74 11.01 -2.59
N ALA A 131 1.42 11.00 -1.45
CA ALA A 131 2.75 10.40 -1.33
C ALA A 131 2.75 8.90 -1.73
N GLN A 132 1.75 8.14 -1.26
CA GLN A 132 1.57 6.73 -1.61
C GLN A 132 1.28 6.53 -3.10
N ILE A 133 0.41 7.36 -3.68
CA ILE A 133 0.07 7.30 -5.10
C ILE A 133 1.31 7.57 -5.97
N ALA A 134 2.12 8.56 -5.62
CA ALA A 134 3.35 8.87 -6.35
C ALA A 134 4.34 7.69 -6.32
N GLY A 135 4.65 7.16 -5.14
CA GLY A 135 5.54 6.00 -5.04
C GLY A 135 4.98 4.72 -5.70
N ALA A 136 3.65 4.53 -5.72
CA ALA A 136 3.03 3.40 -6.41
C ALA A 136 3.19 3.47 -7.92
N LYS A 137 3.17 4.67 -8.53
CA LYS A 137 3.38 4.84 -9.98
C LYS A 137 4.76 4.36 -10.42
N VAL A 138 5.79 4.61 -9.61
CA VAL A 138 7.17 4.14 -9.85
C VAL A 138 7.23 2.63 -9.80
N ARG A 139 6.64 2.04 -8.76
CA ARG A 139 6.57 0.58 -8.64
C ARG A 139 5.89 -0.04 -9.85
N THR A 140 4.78 0.52 -10.32
CA THR A 140 4.10 0.04 -11.53
C THR A 140 4.99 0.20 -12.76
N ALA A 141 5.61 1.36 -12.96
CA ALA A 141 6.49 1.62 -14.09
C ALA A 141 7.71 0.68 -14.14
N GLU A 142 8.30 0.37 -12.98
CA GLU A 142 9.40 -0.59 -12.84
C GLU A 142 8.95 -2.04 -13.11
N LEU A 143 7.76 -2.44 -12.65
CA LEU A 143 7.21 -3.75 -13.00
C LEU A 143 6.96 -3.85 -14.52
N ASP A 144 6.43 -2.79 -15.13
CA ASP A 144 6.23 -2.73 -16.59
C ASP A 144 7.57 -2.75 -17.34
N TYR A 145 8.60 -2.06 -16.82
CA TYR A 145 9.95 -2.09 -17.39
C TYR A 145 10.60 -3.48 -17.23
N ALA A 146 10.56 -4.08 -16.04
CA ALA A 146 11.11 -5.40 -15.78
C ALA A 146 10.43 -6.48 -16.63
N THR A 147 9.13 -6.34 -16.88
CA THR A 147 8.37 -7.22 -17.79
C THR A 147 8.85 -7.07 -19.24
N ARG A 148 9.20 -5.85 -19.69
CA ARG A 148 9.67 -5.56 -21.06
C ARG A 148 11.15 -5.86 -21.29
N THR A 149 12.00 -5.71 -20.28
CA THR A 149 13.47 -5.77 -20.40
C THR A 149 14.06 -7.12 -19.98
N ARG A 150 13.21 -8.11 -19.65
CA ARG A 150 13.68 -9.45 -19.31
C ARG A 150 14.50 -10.04 -20.49
N PRO A 151 15.81 -10.32 -20.33
CA PRO A 151 16.65 -10.74 -21.46
C PRO A 151 16.17 -12.08 -22.03
N GLN A 152 15.97 -12.12 -23.35
CA GLN A 152 15.43 -13.26 -24.11
C GLN A 152 16.43 -14.43 -24.28
N TRP A 153 17.42 -14.62 -23.39
CA TRP A 153 18.48 -15.63 -23.57
C TRP A 153 18.56 -16.72 -22.50
N GLU A 154 17.71 -16.70 -21.48
CA GLU A 154 17.46 -17.92 -20.70
C GLU A 154 16.33 -18.69 -21.39
N SER A 155 16.72 -19.57 -22.33
CA SER A 155 15.90 -20.72 -22.69
C SER A 155 15.71 -21.56 -21.43
N PHE A 156 14.70 -21.21 -20.64
CA PHE A 156 13.96 -22.25 -19.97
C PHE A 156 13.23 -22.98 -21.09
N GLU A 157 13.44 -24.30 -21.20
CA GLU A 157 12.44 -25.19 -21.79
C GLU A 157 11.05 -24.62 -21.44
N PRO A 158 10.08 -24.52 -22.38
CA PRO A 158 8.79 -23.93 -22.10
C PRO A 158 8.28 -24.50 -20.78
N ARG A 159 8.35 -23.70 -19.70
CA ARG A 159 7.72 -24.07 -18.45
C ARG A 159 6.27 -24.20 -18.85
N GLN A 160 5.73 -25.40 -18.64
CA GLN A 160 4.37 -25.71 -19.00
C GLN A 160 3.47 -24.57 -18.51
N ALA A 161 2.42 -24.26 -19.27
CA ALA A 161 1.48 -23.22 -18.89
C ALA A 161 0.64 -23.71 -17.70
N ASP A 162 1.22 -23.75 -16.51
CA ASP A 162 0.54 -24.08 -15.27
C ASP A 162 0.61 -22.90 -14.31
N ARG A 163 -0.14 -21.83 -14.64
CA ARG A 163 -0.71 -20.88 -13.65
C ARG A 163 -1.79 -19.96 -14.25
N GLY A 164 -2.99 -20.55 -14.39
CA GLY A 164 -4.32 -19.97 -14.16
C GLY A 164 -4.67 -18.61 -14.78
N HIS A 165 -5.42 -18.64 -15.88
CA HIS A 165 -6.33 -17.54 -16.23
C HIS A 165 -7.36 -17.40 -15.10
N GLU A 166 -7.60 -16.18 -14.60
CA GLU A 166 -8.47 -15.92 -13.44
C GLU A 166 -9.89 -16.46 -13.65
N ASP A 167 -10.36 -16.48 -14.90
CA ASP A 167 -11.63 -17.07 -15.33
C ASP A 167 -11.70 -18.59 -15.14
N LEU A 168 -10.57 -19.30 -15.29
CA LEU A 168 -10.52 -20.75 -15.08
C LEU A 168 -10.65 -21.11 -13.60
N VAL A 169 -10.14 -20.25 -12.71
CA VAL A 169 -10.29 -20.41 -11.26
C VAL A 169 -11.74 -20.19 -10.85
N LEU A 170 -12.41 -19.18 -11.41
CA LEU A 170 -13.83 -18.95 -11.20
C LEU A 170 -14.67 -20.11 -11.78
N ALA A 171 -14.34 -20.58 -12.98
CA ALA A 171 -15.01 -21.74 -13.59
C ALA A 171 -14.78 -23.05 -12.81
N GLU A 172 -13.64 -23.21 -12.15
CA GLU A 172 -13.38 -24.34 -11.24
C GLU A 172 -14.18 -24.20 -9.94
N ALA A 173 -14.23 -23.02 -9.33
CA ALA A 173 -15.06 -22.75 -8.16
C ALA A 173 -16.57 -22.95 -8.42
N VAL A 174 -17.03 -22.67 -9.65
CA VAL A 174 -18.40 -22.98 -10.08
C VAL A 174 -18.61 -24.49 -10.25
N ARG A 175 -17.66 -25.20 -10.87
CA ARG A 175 -17.73 -26.67 -10.99
C ARG A 175 -17.73 -27.37 -9.64
N ASP A 176 -16.97 -26.85 -8.68
CA ASP A 176 -16.91 -27.35 -7.30
C ASP A 176 -18.14 -26.91 -6.46
N GLY A 177 -19.06 -26.12 -7.03
CA GLY A 177 -20.30 -25.68 -6.37
C GLY A 177 -20.11 -24.60 -5.29
N ILE A 178 -18.95 -23.96 -5.25
CA ILE A 178 -18.62 -22.89 -4.28
C ILE A 178 -19.22 -21.55 -4.70
N LEU A 179 -19.27 -21.31 -6.00
CA LEU A 179 -19.89 -20.13 -6.60
C LEU A 179 -21.00 -20.55 -7.54
N THR A 180 -22.04 -19.73 -7.67
CA THR A 180 -22.95 -19.82 -8.81
C THR A 180 -22.33 -19.15 -10.05
N GLY A 181 -22.82 -19.47 -11.25
CA GLY A 181 -22.39 -18.79 -12.47
C GLY A 181 -22.63 -17.27 -12.42
N GLU A 182 -23.73 -16.84 -11.79
CA GLU A 182 -24.03 -15.42 -11.60
C GLU A 182 -23.07 -14.75 -10.61
N GLU A 183 -22.69 -15.44 -9.53
CA GLU A 183 -21.70 -14.95 -8.56
C GLU A 183 -20.31 -14.85 -9.18
N ALA A 184 -19.92 -15.81 -10.02
CA ALA A 184 -18.68 -15.76 -10.79
C ALA A 184 -18.67 -14.58 -11.77
N SER A 185 -19.74 -14.37 -12.53
CA SER A 185 -19.88 -13.22 -13.44
C SER A 185 -19.89 -11.87 -12.71
N LEU A 186 -20.46 -11.81 -11.51
CA LEU A 186 -20.45 -10.61 -10.67
C LEU A 186 -19.04 -10.28 -10.14
N ILE A 187 -18.23 -11.30 -9.83
CA ILE A 187 -16.83 -11.11 -9.45
C ILE A 187 -16.02 -10.66 -10.68
N LEU A 188 -16.18 -11.34 -11.81
CA LEU A 188 -15.49 -11.04 -13.08
C LEU A 188 -15.70 -9.58 -13.50
N SER A 189 -16.97 -9.18 -13.67
CA SER A 189 -17.33 -7.83 -14.10
C SER A 189 -16.81 -6.73 -13.17
N THR A 190 -16.78 -6.95 -11.86
CA THR A 190 -16.44 -5.89 -10.89
C THR A 190 -15.02 -5.91 -10.36
N ARG A 191 -14.23 -6.95 -10.65
CA ARG A 191 -12.84 -7.08 -10.21
C ARG A 191 -11.85 -7.17 -11.35
N LEU A 192 -12.27 -7.70 -12.49
CA LEU A 192 -11.41 -7.95 -13.63
C LEU A 192 -11.75 -7.01 -14.79
N ASP A 193 -13.03 -6.64 -14.95
CA ASP A 193 -13.49 -5.70 -15.98
C ASP A 193 -13.72 -4.26 -15.48
N ASP A 194 -13.31 -3.94 -14.24
CA ASP A 194 -13.41 -2.62 -13.59
C ASP A 194 -14.83 -1.98 -13.55
N MET A 195 -15.90 -2.75 -13.76
CA MET A 195 -17.27 -2.23 -13.67
C MET A 195 -17.63 -1.81 -12.24
N ARG A 196 -18.31 -0.67 -12.11
CA ARG A 196 -18.75 -0.16 -10.81
C ARG A 196 -20.01 -0.91 -10.37
N LEU A 197 -20.12 -1.16 -9.06
CA LEU A 197 -21.24 -1.91 -8.50
C LEU A 197 -22.64 -1.32 -8.77
N HIS A 198 -22.75 -0.01 -8.99
CA HIS A 198 -24.03 0.61 -9.36
C HIS A 198 -24.41 0.30 -10.81
N GLU A 199 -23.44 0.27 -11.74
CA GLU A 199 -23.66 -0.09 -13.14
C GLU A 199 -24.11 -1.54 -13.27
N VAL A 200 -23.53 -2.44 -12.47
CA VAL A 200 -23.96 -3.85 -12.41
C VAL A 200 -25.33 -4.01 -11.75
N ALA A 201 -25.63 -3.21 -10.73
CA ALA A 201 -26.96 -3.21 -10.10
C ALA A 201 -28.06 -2.74 -11.06
N ASP A 202 -27.78 -1.70 -11.85
CA ASP A 202 -28.69 -1.18 -12.88
C ASP A 202 -28.91 -2.23 -14.00
N GLN A 203 -27.86 -2.93 -14.43
CA GLN A 203 -27.96 -4.01 -15.43
C GLN A 203 -28.77 -5.21 -14.93
N LEU A 204 -28.66 -5.56 -13.65
CA LEU A 204 -29.38 -6.67 -13.05
C LEU A 204 -30.80 -6.29 -12.60
N GLY A 205 -31.17 -5.01 -12.64
CA GLY A 205 -32.45 -4.50 -12.11
C GLY A 205 -32.60 -4.71 -10.60
N GLU A 206 -31.48 -4.79 -9.88
CA GLU A 206 -31.43 -5.12 -8.45
C GLU A 206 -30.94 -3.93 -7.62
N SER A 207 -31.27 -3.91 -6.33
CA SER A 207 -30.75 -2.85 -5.45
C SER A 207 -29.23 -2.96 -5.28
N TYR A 208 -28.54 -1.82 -5.26
CA TYR A 208 -27.10 -1.72 -5.00
C TYR A 208 -26.66 -2.53 -3.77
N PHE A 209 -27.41 -2.44 -2.66
CA PHE A 209 -27.07 -3.12 -1.42
C PHE A 209 -27.13 -4.65 -1.56
N ARG A 210 -28.06 -5.17 -2.36
CA ARG A 210 -28.19 -6.61 -2.63
C ARG A 210 -27.01 -7.12 -3.46
N VAL A 211 -26.63 -6.39 -4.52
CA VAL A 211 -25.47 -6.73 -5.36
C VAL A 211 -24.17 -6.66 -4.56
N PHE A 212 -24.00 -5.63 -3.73
CA PHE A 212 -22.86 -5.50 -2.82
C PHE A 212 -22.75 -6.69 -1.85
N ARG A 213 -23.84 -7.08 -1.21
CA ARG A 213 -23.86 -8.22 -0.28
C ARG A 213 -23.67 -9.56 -0.98
N ALA A 214 -24.20 -9.73 -2.19
CA ALA A 214 -23.99 -10.92 -3.01
C ALA A 214 -22.50 -11.08 -3.37
N ARG A 215 -21.87 -10.03 -3.90
CA ARG A 215 -20.44 -10.01 -4.19
C ARG A 215 -19.59 -10.29 -2.96
N GLN A 216 -19.89 -9.66 -1.82
CA GLN A 216 -19.14 -9.87 -0.59
C GLN A 216 -19.17 -11.33 -0.12
N ARG A 217 -20.34 -12.00 -0.23
CA ARG A 217 -20.48 -13.43 0.10
C ARG A 217 -19.69 -14.30 -0.87
N ALA A 218 -19.82 -14.05 -2.18
CA ALA A 218 -19.13 -14.78 -3.23
C ALA A 218 -17.59 -14.67 -3.07
N GLU A 219 -17.07 -13.46 -2.85
CA GLU A 219 -15.64 -13.24 -2.59
C GLU A 219 -15.16 -14.00 -1.34
N SER A 220 -15.96 -14.00 -0.27
CA SER A 220 -15.62 -14.70 0.97
C SER A 220 -15.60 -16.22 0.80
N ALA A 221 -16.55 -16.77 0.04
CA ALA A 221 -16.60 -18.20 -0.30
C ALA A 221 -15.40 -18.61 -1.16
N LEU A 222 -15.06 -17.81 -2.17
CA LEU A 222 -13.91 -18.04 -3.04
C LEU A 222 -12.59 -18.01 -2.28
N ILE A 223 -12.38 -17.04 -1.39
CA ILE A 223 -11.18 -16.95 -0.55
C ILE A 223 -11.06 -18.18 0.37
N SER A 224 -12.16 -18.61 0.97
CA SER A 224 -12.18 -19.81 1.82
C SER A 224 -11.76 -21.07 1.04
N TRP A 225 -12.34 -21.26 -0.15
CA TRP A 225 -12.01 -22.39 -1.03
C TRP A 225 -10.55 -22.36 -1.51
N LEU A 226 -10.03 -21.19 -1.91
CA LEU A 226 -8.62 -21.05 -2.30
C LEU A 226 -7.67 -21.41 -1.15
N ASN A 227 -7.96 -20.99 0.07
CA ASN A 227 -7.15 -21.35 1.24
C ASN A 227 -7.20 -22.86 1.55
N ALA A 228 -8.36 -23.49 1.41
CA ALA A 228 -8.51 -24.94 1.55
C ALA A 228 -7.75 -25.71 0.46
N ARG A 229 -7.73 -25.20 -0.77
CA ARG A 229 -6.98 -25.77 -1.90
C ARG A 229 -5.47 -25.64 -1.72
N HIS A 230 -5.00 -24.48 -1.26
CA HIS A 230 -3.58 -24.24 -0.98
C HIS A 230 -3.05 -25.12 0.15
N THR A 231 -3.85 -25.34 1.20
CA THR A 231 -3.47 -26.23 2.31
C THR A 231 -3.39 -27.70 1.87
N ARG A 232 -4.32 -28.17 1.02
CA ARG A 232 -4.28 -29.52 0.44
C ARG A 232 -3.05 -29.73 -0.46
N LYS A 233 -2.77 -28.79 -1.36
CA LYS A 233 -1.59 -28.85 -2.25
C LYS A 233 -0.28 -28.84 -1.47
N LYS A 234 -0.20 -28.09 -0.35
CA LYS A 234 0.97 -28.08 0.54
C LYS A 234 1.17 -29.42 1.27
N ALA A 235 0.08 -30.09 1.65
CA ALA A 235 0.14 -31.42 2.25
C ALA A 235 0.66 -32.47 1.26
N GLU A 236 0.15 -32.46 0.02
CA GLU A 236 0.57 -33.38 -1.06
C GLU A 236 2.06 -33.20 -1.43
N ILE A 237 2.56 -31.96 -1.46
CA ILE A 237 3.99 -31.68 -1.72
C ILE A 237 4.88 -32.16 -0.56
N CYS A 238 4.38 -32.09 0.68
CA CYS A 238 5.09 -32.57 1.86
C CYS A 238 5.19 -34.10 1.89
N GLU A 239 4.13 -34.79 1.44
CA GLU A 239 4.05 -36.24 1.34
C GLU A 239 4.95 -36.80 0.23
N GLN A 240 5.04 -36.10 -0.91
CA GLN A 240 5.95 -36.44 -2.02
C GLN A 240 7.44 -36.23 -1.69
N SER A 241 7.77 -35.46 -0.65
CA SER A 241 9.14 -35.18 -0.21
C SER A 241 9.67 -36.21 0.79
N GLN A 242 8.85 -37.17 1.24
CA GLN A 242 9.20 -38.15 2.29
C GLN A 242 9.50 -39.57 1.80
N THR A 243 9.50 -39.84 0.48
CA THR A 243 9.86 -41.16 -0.07
C THR A 243 11.37 -41.42 0.05
N PRO A 244 11.84 -42.40 0.83
CA PRO A 244 13.28 -42.63 1.00
C PRO A 244 13.86 -43.35 -0.23
N SER A 245 14.98 -42.80 -0.71
CA SER A 245 15.83 -43.38 -1.75
C SER A 245 16.41 -44.73 -1.32
N ALA A 246 15.87 -45.82 -1.86
CA ALA A 246 16.47 -47.15 -1.74
C ALA A 246 17.67 -47.25 -2.70
N LYS A 247 18.88 -47.15 -2.15
CA LYS A 247 20.14 -47.46 -2.87
C LYS A 247 21.02 -48.34 -1.98
N ASN A 248 21.15 -49.62 -2.34
CA ASN A 248 22.23 -50.58 -2.06
C ASN A 248 21.75 -51.93 -2.61
N ARG A 249 22.49 -52.74 -3.38
CA ARG A 249 23.92 -53.09 -3.42
C ARG A 249 24.20 -53.85 -4.74
N PRO A 250 25.40 -53.80 -5.35
CA PRO A 250 25.73 -54.68 -6.48
C PRO A 250 26.12 -56.07 -5.98
N GLU A 251 25.51 -57.10 -6.57
CA GLU A 251 25.94 -58.50 -6.46
C GLU A 251 27.09 -58.75 -7.45
N ASN A 252 28.13 -59.43 -6.98
CA ASN A 252 29.15 -60.05 -7.81
C ASN A 252 29.48 -61.40 -7.18
N PRO A 253 29.48 -62.49 -7.95
CA PRO A 253 30.34 -63.62 -7.62
C PRO A 253 31.20 -64.06 -8.80
N LEU A 254 32.40 -64.53 -8.42
CA LEU A 254 33.35 -65.32 -9.21
C LEU A 254 32.75 -66.63 -9.70
#